data_AF-A0A0A0C2B5-F1
#
_entry.id   AF-A0A0A0C2B5-F1
#
_cell.length_a   1.000
_cell.length_b   1.000
_cell.length_c   1.000
_cell.angle_alpha   90.00
_cell.angle_beta   90.00
_cell.angle_gamma   90.00
#
_symmetry.space_group_name_H-M   'P 1'
#
loop_
_entity.id
_entity.type
_entity.pdbx_description
1 polymer ?
#
loop_
_entity_poly.entity_id
_entity_poly.type
_entity_poly.pdbx_seq_one_letter_code
_entity_poly.pdbx_strand_id
1 'polypeptide(L)'
;MIVLQKLLTPALSARVREEGLSDVGGPVVDAADAAPLRTPDALIKAYGLGAEHMGEDPQWVDVVRFPLLPTMRVGKASTPDAPWPAFATGFLHATDLTPVWLLQRTRYPRGAELWRLHADGREEVLTAYHGAARGWVGAHQWAPPTHLTGTRVTWSGVELPADLVDPAGDVLELVVLSEDVPQGFEQVRPRVSVRGAHRAECEQVFERVVTCTWKGNPARVIRSGGGTARLLLDTCLPDVARTVDAQEVEPGVYEVDAPVDQLADMGGHVDELKPPTP
;
A
#
# COMPACT_ATOMS: atom_id res chain seq x y z
N MET A 1 -10.06 1.22 16.80
CA MET A 1 -9.06 1.28 15.72
C MET A 1 -9.50 0.30 14.65
N ILE A 2 -9.63 0.74 13.40
CA ILE A 2 -9.99 -0.14 12.28
C ILE A 2 -8.74 -0.87 11.83
N VAL A 3 -8.83 -2.19 11.67
CA VAL A 3 -7.78 -3.02 11.06
C VAL A 3 -8.28 -3.40 9.68
N LEU A 4 -7.56 -2.95 8.66
CA LEU A 4 -7.86 -3.30 7.28
C LEU A 4 -7.28 -4.68 6.95
N GLN A 5 -7.99 -5.42 6.09
CA GLN A 5 -7.54 -6.65 5.49
C GLN A 5 -7.51 -6.51 3.96
N LYS A 6 -6.39 -6.91 3.36
CA LYS A 6 -6.20 -7.01 1.92
C LYS A 6 -5.91 -8.45 1.53
N LEU A 7 -6.70 -9.02 0.61
CA LEU A 7 -6.38 -10.30 -0.03
C LEU A 7 -5.24 -10.11 -1.03
N LEU A 8 -4.23 -10.98 -0.98
CA LEU A 8 -3.12 -10.97 -1.92
C LEU A 8 -3.23 -12.12 -2.92
N THR A 9 -2.88 -11.83 -4.17
CA THR A 9 -2.57 -12.89 -5.13
C THR A 9 -1.25 -13.59 -4.72
N PRO A 10 -1.01 -14.83 -5.15
CA PRO A 10 0.26 -15.52 -4.89
C PRO A 10 1.48 -14.72 -5.35
N ALA A 11 1.36 -13.99 -6.48
CA ALA A 11 2.41 -13.13 -6.99
C ALA A 11 2.72 -11.95 -6.04
N LEU A 12 1.70 -11.27 -5.51
CA LEU A 12 1.91 -10.18 -4.55
C LEU A 12 2.47 -10.69 -3.22
N SER A 13 1.98 -11.82 -2.71
CA SER A 13 2.53 -12.46 -1.50
C SER A 13 4.01 -12.82 -1.68
N ALA A 14 4.39 -13.35 -2.85
CA ALA A 14 5.78 -13.60 -3.17
C ALA A 14 6.60 -12.30 -3.17
N ARG A 15 6.13 -11.22 -3.81
CA ARG A 15 6.86 -9.93 -3.82
C ARG A 15 7.05 -9.32 -2.42
N VAL A 16 6.10 -9.51 -1.50
CA VAL A 16 6.26 -9.10 -0.10
C VAL A 16 7.45 -9.82 0.55
N ARG A 17 7.58 -11.13 0.36
CA ARG A 17 8.62 -11.95 0.99
C ARG A 17 9.96 -11.93 0.23
N GLU A 18 9.93 -11.83 -1.08
CA GLU A 18 11.12 -11.90 -1.93
C GLU A 18 11.73 -10.51 -2.17
N GLU A 19 10.91 -9.53 -2.53
CA GLU A 19 11.35 -8.18 -2.90
C GLU A 19 11.22 -7.17 -1.75
N GLY A 20 10.59 -7.56 -0.65
CA GLY A 20 10.28 -6.66 0.45
C GLY A 20 9.26 -5.58 0.06
N LEU A 21 8.32 -5.88 -0.85
CA LEU A 21 7.33 -4.93 -1.35
C LEU A 21 6.62 -4.22 -0.18
N SER A 22 6.85 -2.92 -0.07
CA SER A 22 6.38 -2.11 1.06
C SER A 22 5.17 -1.25 0.74
N ASP A 23 4.71 -1.22 -0.51
CA ASP A 23 3.56 -0.43 -0.94
C ASP A 23 2.28 -1.26 -0.96
N VAL A 24 1.16 -0.63 -0.60
CA VAL A 24 -0.18 -1.21 -0.55
C VAL A 24 -1.20 -0.25 -1.15
N GLY A 25 -2.23 -0.77 -1.79
CA GLY A 25 -3.36 0.00 -2.32
C GLY A 25 -4.47 -0.94 -2.77
N GLY A 26 -5.48 -0.41 -3.45
CA GLY A 26 -6.57 -1.21 -4.02
C GLY A 26 -7.61 -1.65 -2.98
N PRO A 27 -8.39 -2.69 -3.28
CA PRO A 27 -9.51 -3.12 -2.44
C PRO A 27 -9.07 -3.61 -1.06
N VAL A 28 -9.71 -3.09 -0.02
CA VAL A 28 -9.53 -3.47 1.38
C VAL A 28 -10.89 -3.55 2.09
N VAL A 29 -10.96 -4.35 3.15
CA VAL A 29 -12.13 -4.50 4.02
C VAL A 29 -11.72 -4.36 5.48
N ASP A 30 -12.68 -4.24 6.40
CA ASP A 30 -12.40 -4.34 7.83
C ASP A 30 -12.16 -5.83 8.14
N ALA A 31 -11.05 -6.14 8.79
CA ALA A 31 -10.71 -7.49 9.18
C ALA A 31 -11.79 -8.10 10.09
N ALA A 32 -12.48 -7.27 10.90
CA ALA A 32 -13.59 -7.72 11.74
C ALA A 32 -14.80 -8.17 10.91
N ASP A 33 -15.13 -7.45 9.84
CA ASP A 33 -16.26 -7.79 8.96
C ASP A 33 -15.93 -9.02 8.09
N ALA A 34 -14.67 -9.21 7.71
CA ALA A 34 -14.21 -10.37 6.95
C ALA A 34 -13.93 -11.62 7.81
N ALA A 35 -14.00 -11.53 9.15
CA ALA A 35 -13.71 -12.63 10.06
C ALA A 35 -14.55 -13.92 9.87
N PRO A 36 -15.78 -13.87 9.32
CA PRO A 36 -16.52 -15.08 8.93
C PRO A 36 -15.93 -15.83 7.73
N LEU A 37 -15.16 -15.15 6.86
CA LEU A 37 -14.56 -15.71 5.65
C LEU A 37 -13.22 -16.40 5.96
N ARG A 38 -13.30 -17.59 6.56
CA ARG A 38 -12.12 -18.27 7.15
C ARG A 38 -11.38 -19.24 6.22
N THR A 39 -11.88 -19.46 5.01
CA THR A 39 -11.29 -20.42 4.07
C THR A 39 -10.87 -19.74 2.77
N PRO A 40 -9.88 -20.31 2.05
CA PRO A 40 -9.50 -19.89 0.70
C PRO A 40 -10.71 -19.72 -0.23
N ASP A 41 -11.56 -20.74 -0.34
CA ASP A 41 -12.75 -20.72 -1.21
C ASP A 41 -13.70 -19.57 -0.85
N ALA A 42 -13.99 -19.39 0.44
CA ALA A 42 -14.87 -18.32 0.90
C ALA A 42 -14.32 -16.93 0.56
N LEU A 43 -13.02 -16.69 0.78
CA LEU A 43 -12.38 -15.42 0.46
C LEU A 43 -12.31 -15.17 -1.05
N ILE A 44 -11.86 -16.15 -1.83
CA ILE A 44 -11.72 -16.02 -3.29
C ILE A 44 -13.07 -15.70 -3.92
N LYS A 45 -14.11 -16.44 -3.52
CA LYS A 45 -15.48 -16.21 -3.99
C LYS A 45 -16.02 -14.85 -3.56
N ALA A 46 -15.80 -14.45 -2.30
CA ALA A 46 -16.25 -13.16 -1.78
C ALA A 46 -15.57 -11.98 -2.49
N TYR A 47 -14.28 -12.11 -2.81
CA TYR A 47 -13.53 -11.12 -3.58
C TYR A 47 -13.78 -11.23 -5.09
N GLY A 48 -14.50 -12.25 -5.58
CA GLY A 48 -14.80 -12.43 -7.00
C GLY A 48 -13.60 -12.78 -7.87
N LEU A 49 -12.51 -13.29 -7.29
CA LEU A 49 -11.29 -13.63 -8.03
C LEU A 49 -11.38 -15.04 -8.62
N GLY A 50 -10.85 -15.22 -9.83
CA GLY A 50 -10.79 -16.51 -10.51
C GLY A 50 -9.44 -17.22 -10.37
N ALA A 51 -9.37 -18.43 -10.95
CA ALA A 51 -8.18 -19.28 -10.95
C ALA A 51 -7.00 -18.63 -11.68
N GLU A 52 -7.26 -17.73 -12.63
CA GLU A 52 -6.24 -16.95 -13.34
C GLU A 52 -5.41 -16.05 -12.40
N HIS A 53 -5.97 -15.67 -11.24
CA HIS A 53 -5.29 -14.84 -10.25
C HIS A 53 -4.83 -15.63 -9.02
N MET A 54 -5.58 -16.65 -8.62
CA MET A 54 -5.38 -17.36 -7.35
C MET A 54 -4.79 -18.76 -7.51
N GLY A 55 -4.72 -19.29 -8.73
CA GLY A 55 -4.38 -20.68 -9.02
C GLY A 55 -5.58 -21.63 -8.92
N GLU A 56 -5.39 -22.86 -9.39
CA GLU A 56 -6.39 -23.93 -9.27
C GLU A 56 -6.39 -24.51 -7.84
N ASP A 57 -7.58 -24.59 -7.23
CA ASP A 57 -7.84 -25.20 -5.89
C ASP A 57 -6.78 -24.86 -4.81
N PRO A 58 -6.62 -23.57 -4.46
CA PRO A 58 -5.57 -23.13 -3.57
C PRO A 58 -5.79 -23.65 -2.14
N GLN A 59 -4.80 -24.38 -1.62
CA GLN A 59 -4.82 -24.92 -0.26
C GLN A 59 -4.72 -23.84 0.82
N TRP A 60 -4.27 -22.64 0.44
CA TRP A 60 -4.21 -21.46 1.30
C TRP A 60 -4.36 -20.17 0.48
N VAL A 61 -4.74 -19.10 1.15
CA VAL A 61 -4.63 -17.72 0.65
C VAL A 61 -3.84 -16.89 1.64
N ASP A 62 -3.18 -15.85 1.14
CA ASP A 62 -2.45 -14.91 1.97
C ASP A 62 -3.19 -13.57 2.02
N VAL A 63 -3.30 -12.99 3.21
CA VAL A 63 -3.90 -11.67 3.43
C VAL A 63 -2.92 -10.80 4.23
N VAL A 64 -2.94 -9.48 4.02
CA VAL A 64 -2.25 -8.56 4.93
C VAL A 64 -3.25 -7.83 5.79
N ARG A 65 -3.01 -7.84 7.10
CA ARG A 65 -3.79 -7.11 8.10
C ARG A 65 -2.99 -5.94 8.64
N PHE A 66 -3.58 -4.76 8.71
CA PHE A 66 -2.86 -3.55 9.12
C PHE A 66 -3.79 -2.46 9.65
N PRO A 67 -3.35 -1.62 10.61
CA PRO A 67 -4.17 -0.53 11.11
C PRO A 67 -4.42 0.53 10.02
N LEU A 68 -5.64 1.05 9.96
CA LEU A 68 -5.91 2.27 9.18
C LEU A 68 -5.30 3.48 9.92
N LEU A 69 -4.32 4.12 9.29
CA LEU A 69 -3.65 5.30 9.86
C LEU A 69 -4.26 6.62 9.36
N PRO A 70 -4.12 7.73 10.12
CA PRO A 70 -4.67 9.05 9.75
C PRO A 70 -4.18 9.63 8.40
N THR A 71 -2.99 9.24 7.95
CA THR A 71 -2.42 9.66 6.66
C THR A 71 -2.95 8.85 5.48
N MET A 72 -3.55 7.68 5.72
CA MET A 72 -4.11 6.84 4.66
C MET A 72 -5.43 7.42 4.13
N ARG A 73 -5.71 7.16 2.85
CA ARG A 73 -6.94 7.58 2.18
C ARG A 73 -7.68 6.37 1.66
N VAL A 74 -8.92 6.23 2.09
CA VAL A 74 -9.85 5.21 1.64
C VAL A 74 -11.04 5.86 0.97
N GLY A 75 -11.41 5.39 -0.21
CA GLY A 75 -12.57 5.81 -0.97
C GLY A 75 -13.60 4.69 -1.11
N LYS A 76 -14.78 5.02 -1.64
CA LYS A 76 -15.79 4.01 -1.99
C LYS A 76 -15.30 3.19 -3.19
N ALA A 77 -15.50 1.87 -3.16
CA ALA A 77 -15.08 0.98 -4.24
C ALA A 77 -16.04 0.88 -5.45
N SER A 78 -17.05 1.75 -5.52
CA SER A 78 -18.07 1.71 -6.57
C SER A 78 -17.54 2.26 -7.89
N THR A 79 -17.02 1.37 -8.75
CA THR A 79 -16.78 1.62 -10.18
C THR A 79 -17.80 0.81 -10.99
N PRO A 80 -18.88 1.43 -11.50
CA PRO A 80 -20.01 0.72 -12.12
C PRO A 80 -19.67 -0.17 -13.32
N ASP A 81 -18.51 0.03 -13.97
CA ASP A 81 -18.18 -0.57 -15.29
C ASP A 81 -16.81 -1.32 -15.35
N ALA A 82 -16.32 -1.90 -14.24
CA ALA A 82 -15.05 -2.65 -14.26
C ALA A 82 -15.25 -4.14 -14.66
N PRO A 83 -14.34 -4.75 -15.45
CA PRO A 83 -14.43 -6.16 -15.87
C PRO A 83 -13.89 -7.18 -14.86
N TRP A 84 -13.28 -6.71 -13.78
CA TRP A 84 -12.89 -7.50 -12.60
C TRP A 84 -14.01 -7.41 -11.55
N PRO A 85 -13.89 -7.89 -10.30
CA PRO A 85 -14.92 -7.63 -9.30
C PRO A 85 -15.02 -6.12 -9.04
N ALA A 86 -15.82 -5.46 -9.87
CA ALA A 86 -16.44 -4.20 -9.56
C ALA A 86 -17.25 -4.49 -8.31
N PHE A 87 -16.83 -3.98 -7.17
CA PHE A 87 -17.67 -3.92 -5.98
C PHE A 87 -18.76 -2.88 -6.27
N ALA A 88 -19.62 -3.16 -7.26
CA ALA A 88 -20.61 -2.26 -7.83
C ALA A 88 -21.65 -1.87 -6.78
N THR A 89 -21.88 -2.76 -5.81
CA THR A 89 -22.70 -2.51 -4.63
C THR A 89 -21.92 -1.84 -3.48
N GLY A 90 -20.59 -1.82 -3.55
CA GLY A 90 -19.68 -1.40 -2.48
C GLY A 90 -19.40 -2.49 -1.44
N PHE A 91 -19.76 -3.75 -1.71
CA PHE A 91 -19.61 -4.88 -0.79
C PHE A 91 -18.97 -6.09 -1.47
N LEU A 92 -18.37 -6.98 -0.68
CA LEU A 92 -17.94 -8.30 -1.15
C LEU A 92 -19.12 -9.13 -1.68
N HIS A 93 -18.85 -10.08 -2.57
CA HIS A 93 -19.79 -11.05 -3.12
C HIS A 93 -20.07 -12.21 -2.14
N ALA A 94 -20.37 -11.86 -0.88
CA ALA A 94 -20.70 -12.80 0.18
C ALA A 94 -22.14 -12.59 0.69
N THR A 95 -22.66 -13.54 1.44
CA THR A 95 -23.94 -13.38 2.15
C THR A 95 -23.88 -12.26 3.18
N ASP A 96 -22.70 -12.08 3.79
CA ASP A 96 -22.44 -10.99 4.72
C ASP A 96 -22.03 -9.74 3.93
N LEU A 97 -22.76 -8.64 4.14
CA LEU A 97 -22.52 -7.35 3.49
C LEU A 97 -21.25 -6.69 4.04
N THR A 98 -20.09 -7.25 3.72
CA THR A 98 -18.77 -6.71 4.10
C THR A 98 -18.43 -5.53 3.19
N PRO A 99 -18.36 -4.28 3.70
CA PRO A 99 -18.05 -3.12 2.88
C PRO A 99 -16.63 -3.21 2.31
N VAL A 100 -16.46 -2.73 1.09
CA VAL A 100 -15.16 -2.65 0.42
C VAL A 100 -14.80 -1.19 0.19
N TRP A 101 -13.58 -0.86 0.58
CA TRP A 101 -12.97 0.44 0.32
C TRP A 101 -11.82 0.30 -0.66
N LEU A 102 -11.59 1.35 -1.45
CA LEU A 102 -10.37 1.47 -2.26
C LEU A 102 -9.35 2.28 -1.47
N LEU A 103 -8.29 1.61 -1.06
CA LEU A 103 -7.13 2.24 -0.44
C LEU A 103 -6.28 2.89 -1.54
N GLN A 104 -6.09 4.20 -1.41
CA GLN A 104 -5.12 4.92 -2.22
C GLN A 104 -3.71 4.35 -1.97
N ARG A 105 -2.90 4.22 -3.03
CA ARG A 105 -1.53 3.70 -2.92
C ARG A 105 -0.74 4.44 -1.83
N THR A 106 -0.21 3.69 -0.87
CA THR A 106 0.60 4.18 0.25
C THR A 106 1.58 3.08 0.68
N ARG A 107 2.33 3.28 1.77
CA ARG A 107 3.20 2.26 2.36
C ARG A 107 2.42 1.48 3.42
N TYR A 108 2.73 0.19 3.58
CA TYR A 108 2.25 -0.57 4.74
C TYR A 108 2.66 0.15 6.04
N PRO A 109 1.73 0.29 7.01
CA PRO A 109 2.08 0.84 8.30
C PRO A 109 2.95 -0.14 9.08
N ARG A 110 3.77 0.39 9.99
CA ARG A 110 4.50 -0.44 10.95
C ARG A 110 3.53 -1.32 11.73
N GLY A 111 3.87 -2.60 11.88
CA GLY A 111 3.01 -3.61 12.50
C GLY A 111 2.00 -4.25 11.55
N ALA A 112 2.02 -3.96 10.25
CA ALA A 112 1.30 -4.77 9.27
C ALA A 112 1.78 -6.23 9.31
N GLU A 113 0.87 -7.19 9.19
CA GLU A 113 1.16 -8.62 9.26
C GLU A 113 0.66 -9.34 8.03
N LEU A 114 1.51 -10.16 7.43
CA LEU A 114 1.13 -11.10 6.37
C LEU A 114 0.67 -12.40 7.03
N TRP A 115 -0.59 -12.73 6.83
CA TRP A 115 -1.24 -13.92 7.35
C TRP A 115 -1.51 -14.92 6.23
N ARG A 116 -1.39 -16.21 6.54
CA ARG A 116 -1.81 -17.30 5.69
C ARG A 116 -3.02 -17.99 6.29
N LEU A 117 -4.08 -18.13 5.49
CA LEU A 117 -5.32 -18.80 5.85
C LEU A 117 -5.41 -20.11 5.08
N HIS A 118 -5.49 -21.22 5.79
CA HIS A 118 -5.51 -22.58 5.24
C HIS A 118 -6.93 -23.08 5.04
N ALA A 119 -7.11 -24.09 4.18
CA ALA A 119 -8.41 -24.71 3.90
C ALA A 119 -9.14 -25.28 5.13
N ASP A 120 -8.40 -25.67 6.17
CA ASP A 120 -8.92 -26.15 7.45
C ASP A 120 -9.36 -25.02 8.41
N GLY A 121 -9.22 -23.75 7.99
CA GLY A 121 -9.53 -22.58 8.79
C GLY A 121 -8.43 -22.15 9.77
N ARG A 122 -7.26 -22.81 9.75
CA ARG A 122 -6.10 -22.38 10.52
C ARG A 122 -5.50 -21.12 9.90
N GLU A 123 -5.05 -20.20 10.76
CA GLU A 123 -4.32 -19.01 10.36
C GLU A 123 -2.92 -19.00 10.96
N GLU A 124 -1.93 -18.49 10.23
CA GLU A 124 -0.57 -18.26 10.73
C GLU A 124 0.02 -16.95 10.22
N VAL A 125 0.77 -16.25 11.07
CA VAL A 125 1.55 -15.08 10.67
C VAL A 125 2.82 -15.56 9.98
N LEU A 126 3.03 -15.14 8.73
CA LEU A 126 4.22 -15.44 7.96
C LEU A 126 5.34 -14.42 8.20
N THR A 127 4.99 -13.14 8.29
CA THR A 127 5.94 -12.03 8.52
C THR A 127 5.20 -10.77 8.98
N ALA A 128 5.95 -9.82 9.54
CA ALA A 128 5.46 -8.51 9.95
C ALA A 128 6.34 -7.39 9.36
N TYR A 129 5.73 -6.25 9.08
CA TYR A 129 6.39 -5.06 8.56
C TYR A 129 6.89 -4.18 9.70
N HIS A 130 8.21 -4.01 9.82
CA HIS A 130 8.86 -3.29 10.92
C HIS A 130 9.15 -1.81 10.60
N GLY A 131 8.39 -1.24 9.66
CA GLY A 131 8.56 0.13 9.19
C GLY A 131 9.57 0.26 8.05
N ALA A 132 9.58 1.43 7.43
CA ALA A 132 10.38 1.80 6.27
C ALA A 132 11.88 1.55 6.43
N ALA A 133 12.40 1.77 7.64
CA ALA A 133 13.82 1.57 7.91
C ALA A 133 14.23 0.09 7.92
N ARG A 134 13.29 -0.83 8.22
CA ARG A 134 13.59 -2.26 8.47
C ARG A 134 12.95 -3.20 7.48
N GLY A 135 11.78 -2.86 6.92
CA GLY A 135 11.04 -3.68 5.97
C GLY A 135 10.29 -4.85 6.61
N TRP A 136 9.93 -5.83 5.79
CA TRP A 136 9.33 -7.09 6.22
C TRP A 136 10.37 -8.01 6.87
N VAL A 137 10.04 -8.58 8.03
CA VAL A 137 10.93 -9.51 8.74
C VAL A 137 11.14 -10.77 7.91
N GLY A 138 12.40 -11.12 7.69
CA GLY A 138 12.76 -12.34 6.95
C GLY A 138 12.54 -12.25 5.44
N ALA A 139 12.17 -11.08 4.90
CA ALA A 139 12.16 -10.89 3.46
C ALA A 139 13.58 -10.95 2.87
N HIS A 140 13.73 -11.53 1.68
CA HIS A 140 15.04 -11.69 1.02
C HIS A 140 15.66 -10.34 0.66
N GLN A 141 14.83 -9.36 0.31
CA GLN A 141 15.26 -8.01 0.01
C GLN A 141 14.55 -6.99 0.90
N TRP A 142 15.22 -5.85 1.08
CA TRP A 142 14.62 -4.66 1.68
C TRP A 142 14.38 -3.61 0.59
N ALA A 143 13.14 -3.17 0.48
CA ALA A 143 12.78 -2.05 -0.37
C ALA A 143 12.95 -0.72 0.39
N PRO A 144 13.86 0.17 -0.03
CA PRO A 144 14.00 1.48 0.58
C PRO A 144 12.73 2.34 0.39
N PRO A 145 12.41 3.24 1.34
CA PRO A 145 11.29 4.15 1.20
C PRO A 145 11.43 5.05 -0.03
N THR A 146 10.34 5.23 -0.76
CA THR A 146 10.28 6.19 -1.88
C THR A 146 9.91 7.59 -1.39
N HIS A 147 10.05 8.57 -2.28
CA HIS A 147 9.64 9.96 -2.02
C HIS A 147 8.16 10.24 -2.33
N LEU A 148 7.42 9.27 -2.89
CA LEU A 148 6.04 9.44 -3.38
C LEU A 148 5.01 8.52 -2.71
N THR A 149 5.45 7.51 -1.95
CA THR A 149 4.55 6.58 -1.24
C THR A 149 4.85 6.52 0.26
N GLY A 150 3.78 6.60 1.05
CA GLY A 150 3.83 6.52 2.51
C GLY A 150 4.05 7.86 3.20
N THR A 151 4.07 7.81 4.53
CA THR A 151 4.17 9.00 5.38
C THR A 151 5.54 9.66 5.26
N ARG A 152 5.51 10.99 5.20
CA ARG A 152 6.67 11.87 5.13
C ARG A 152 6.51 12.98 6.15
N VAL A 153 7.63 13.58 6.50
CA VAL A 153 7.70 14.60 7.54
C VAL A 153 8.71 15.67 7.16
N THR A 154 8.38 16.91 7.46
CA THR A 154 9.35 18.01 7.45
C THR A 154 9.87 18.18 8.87
N TRP A 155 11.17 17.93 9.07
CA TRP A 155 11.85 18.03 10.34
C TRP A 155 13.16 18.80 10.18
N SER A 156 13.31 19.90 10.90
CA SER A 156 14.46 20.81 10.77
C SER A 156 14.68 21.29 9.33
N GLY A 157 13.59 21.63 8.63
CA GLY A 157 13.61 22.07 7.23
C GLY A 157 13.93 20.99 6.20
N VAL A 158 14.05 19.71 6.60
CA VAL A 158 14.36 18.59 5.69
C VAL A 158 13.19 17.62 5.64
N GLU A 159 12.87 17.17 4.43
CA GLU A 159 11.83 16.17 4.20
C GLU A 159 12.38 14.74 4.32
N LEU A 160 11.86 13.98 5.28
CA LEU A 160 12.27 12.62 5.58
C LEU A 160 11.10 11.63 5.37
N PRO A 161 11.36 10.40 4.93
CA PRO A 161 10.41 9.31 5.16
C PRO A 161 10.17 9.12 6.67
N ALA A 162 8.94 8.78 7.03
CA ALA A 162 8.60 8.44 8.40
C ALA A 162 7.55 7.34 8.47
N ASP A 163 7.48 6.67 9.61
CA ASP A 163 6.35 5.79 9.96
C ASP A 163 5.67 6.33 11.22
N LEU A 164 4.34 6.33 11.25
CA LEU A 164 3.58 6.53 12.48
C LEU A 164 3.72 5.27 13.34
N VAL A 165 4.19 5.45 14.56
CA VAL A 165 4.45 4.35 15.50
C VAL A 165 3.20 4.00 16.29
N ASP A 166 2.32 4.97 16.50
CA ASP A 166 1.04 4.79 17.18
C ASP A 166 -0.15 5.18 16.27
N PRO A 167 -1.36 4.66 16.56
CA PRO A 167 -2.54 4.93 15.75
C PRO A 167 -3.06 6.37 15.82
N ALA A 168 -2.76 7.12 16.88
CA ALA A 168 -3.15 8.52 17.00
C ALA A 168 -2.26 9.43 16.14
N GLY A 169 -1.04 8.97 15.81
CA GLY A 169 -0.09 9.66 14.96
C GLY A 169 0.75 10.68 15.71
N ASP A 170 0.92 10.50 17.02
CA ASP A 170 1.67 11.41 17.89
C ASP A 170 3.16 11.10 17.96
N VAL A 171 3.55 9.88 17.64
CA VAL A 171 4.93 9.36 17.66
C VAL A 171 5.30 8.87 16.28
N LEU A 172 6.43 9.39 15.77
CA LEU A 172 6.98 9.04 14.47
C LEU A 172 8.36 8.40 14.63
N GLU A 173 8.67 7.47 13.73
CA GLU A 173 10.05 7.06 13.47
C GLU A 173 10.51 7.74 12.18
N LEU A 174 11.39 8.73 12.31
CA LEU A 174 12.04 9.42 11.20
C LEU A 174 13.11 8.51 10.60
N VAL A 175 13.23 8.46 9.28
CA VAL A 175 14.20 7.61 8.58
C VAL A 175 15.14 8.45 7.72
N VAL A 176 16.45 8.22 7.86
CA VAL A 176 17.48 8.85 7.03
C VAL A 176 18.24 7.77 6.26
N LEU A 177 18.41 8.00 4.96
CA LEU A 177 19.24 7.18 4.08
C LEU A 177 20.51 7.98 3.73
N SER A 178 21.61 7.71 4.43
CA SER A 178 22.89 8.44 4.31
C SER A 178 24.07 7.57 4.71
N GLU A 179 25.29 7.90 4.22
CA GLU A 179 26.53 7.22 4.66
C GLU A 179 26.81 7.45 6.14
N ASP A 180 26.75 8.72 6.57
CA ASP A 180 26.98 9.11 7.95
C ASP A 180 25.71 9.00 8.79
N VAL A 181 25.86 8.70 10.08
CA VAL A 181 24.75 8.68 11.05
C VAL A 181 24.55 10.09 11.60
N PRO A 182 23.42 10.76 11.33
CA PRO A 182 23.18 12.10 11.85
C PRO A 182 23.08 12.12 13.38
N GLN A 183 23.35 13.28 13.99
CA GLN A 183 23.26 13.43 15.44
C GLN A 183 21.85 13.10 15.97
N GLY A 184 21.78 12.24 16.98
CA GLY A 184 20.53 11.80 17.61
C GLY A 184 19.75 10.77 16.80
N PHE A 185 20.32 10.26 15.71
CA PHE A 185 19.82 9.07 15.02
C PHE A 185 20.62 7.84 15.42
N GLU A 186 19.97 6.68 15.36
CA GLU A 186 20.57 5.37 15.58
C GLU A 186 20.61 4.61 14.25
N GLN A 187 21.77 4.05 13.90
CA GLN A 187 21.90 3.23 12.71
C GLN A 187 21.26 1.85 12.94
N VAL A 188 20.29 1.49 12.11
CA VAL A 188 19.59 0.20 12.19
C VAL A 188 19.97 -0.75 11.07
N ARG A 189 20.48 -0.21 9.96
CA ARG A 189 21.03 -0.94 8.81
C ARG A 189 22.15 -0.13 8.17
N PRO A 190 23.04 -0.73 7.36
CA PRO A 190 24.02 0.04 6.58
C PRO A 190 23.34 1.15 5.81
N ARG A 191 23.81 2.38 6.02
CA ARG A 191 23.28 3.62 5.44
C ARG A 191 21.83 3.97 5.79
N VAL A 192 21.24 3.35 6.82
CA VAL A 192 19.88 3.65 7.27
C VAL A 192 19.89 3.90 8.76
N SER A 193 19.47 5.11 9.14
CA SER A 193 19.39 5.52 10.53
C SER A 193 17.99 6.00 10.86
N VAL A 194 17.56 5.80 12.10
CA VAL A 194 16.24 6.18 12.58
C VAL A 194 16.31 7.08 13.80
N ARG A 195 15.24 7.84 14.02
CA ARG A 195 15.05 8.62 15.24
C ARG A 195 13.57 8.65 15.60
N GLY A 196 13.26 8.41 16.87
CA GLY A 196 11.93 8.71 17.41
C GLY A 196 11.72 10.22 17.54
N ALA A 197 10.55 10.71 17.14
CA ALA A 197 10.14 12.10 17.32
C ALA A 197 8.65 12.19 17.66
N HIS A 198 8.27 13.17 18.47
CA HIS A 198 6.88 13.53 18.63
C HIS A 198 6.39 14.35 17.44
N ARG A 199 5.11 14.20 17.06
CA ARG A 199 4.46 14.98 15.99
C ARG A 199 4.61 16.48 16.16
N ALA A 200 4.61 16.96 17.42
CA ALA A 200 4.78 18.36 17.78
C ALA A 200 6.18 18.90 17.51
N GLU A 201 7.20 18.04 17.38
CA GLU A 201 8.55 18.43 16.97
C GLU A 201 8.68 18.57 15.43
N CYS A 202 7.65 18.16 14.69
CA CYS A 202 7.67 18.13 13.24
C CYS A 202 6.87 19.30 12.65
N GLU A 203 7.47 20.00 11.70
CA GLU A 203 6.84 21.14 11.02
C GLU A 203 5.61 20.69 10.23
N GLN A 204 5.69 19.51 9.59
CA GLN A 204 4.61 18.94 8.80
C GLN A 204 4.70 17.42 8.80
N VAL A 205 3.57 16.71 8.82
CA VAL A 205 3.48 15.27 8.55
C VAL A 205 2.41 15.08 7.49
N PHE A 206 2.75 14.37 6.42
CA PHE A 206 1.91 14.31 5.24
C PHE A 206 2.19 13.05 4.41
N GLU A 207 1.27 12.73 3.51
CA GLU A 207 1.57 11.89 2.35
C GLU A 207 1.55 12.73 1.07
N ARG A 208 2.43 12.43 0.11
CA ARG A 208 2.52 13.17 -1.16
C ARG A 208 1.77 12.42 -2.26
N VAL A 209 0.97 13.16 -3.01
CA VAL A 209 0.28 12.66 -4.21
C VAL A 209 0.73 13.48 -5.40
N VAL A 210 1.31 12.81 -6.40
CA VAL A 210 1.70 13.41 -7.68
C VAL A 210 0.91 12.73 -8.78
N THR A 211 0.19 13.51 -9.58
CA THR A 211 -0.65 13.05 -10.68
C THR A 211 -0.11 13.52 -12.00
N CYS A 212 -0.44 12.81 -13.07
CA CYS A 212 -0.08 13.15 -14.44
C CYS A 212 -1.07 12.54 -15.44
N THR A 213 -0.90 12.89 -16.70
CA THR A 213 -1.53 12.22 -17.85
C THR A 213 -0.46 11.43 -18.61
N TRP A 214 -0.70 10.14 -18.84
CA TRP A 214 0.14 9.27 -19.67
C TRP A 214 -0.60 8.80 -20.91
N LYS A 215 -0.12 9.20 -22.09
CA LYS A 215 -0.76 8.85 -23.39
C LYS A 215 -2.30 9.09 -23.37
N GLY A 216 -2.74 10.19 -22.76
CA GLY A 216 -4.15 10.57 -22.65
C GLY A 216 -4.93 9.98 -21.48
N ASN A 217 -4.29 9.17 -20.62
CA ASN A 217 -4.92 8.53 -19.47
C ASN A 217 -4.43 9.13 -18.14
N PRO A 218 -5.33 9.49 -17.20
CA PRO A 218 -4.91 9.95 -15.89
C PRO A 218 -4.15 8.86 -15.13
N ALA A 219 -3.13 9.26 -14.39
CA ALA A 219 -2.27 8.37 -13.62
C ALA A 219 -1.68 9.07 -12.40
N ARG A 220 -1.26 8.28 -11.41
CA ARG A 220 -0.46 8.73 -10.27
C ARG A 220 0.98 8.30 -10.45
N VAL A 221 1.93 9.20 -10.20
CA VAL A 221 3.35 8.85 -10.11
C VAL A 221 3.61 8.21 -8.75
N ILE A 222 4.05 6.95 -8.73
CA ILE A 222 4.30 6.19 -7.49
C ILE A 222 5.80 5.95 -7.24
N ARG A 223 6.64 6.09 -8.28
CA ARG A 223 8.11 6.14 -8.16
C ARG A 223 8.66 6.97 -9.32
N SER A 224 9.76 7.68 -9.10
CA SER A 224 10.52 8.31 -10.18
C SER A 224 12.02 8.30 -9.87
N GLY A 225 12.83 8.26 -10.91
CA GLY A 225 14.29 8.27 -10.82
C GLY A 225 14.94 7.96 -12.17
N GLY A 226 16.12 8.51 -12.41
CA GLY A 226 16.90 8.20 -13.63
C GLY A 226 16.20 8.51 -14.95
N GLY A 227 15.30 9.50 -14.97
CA GLY A 227 14.52 9.87 -16.17
C GLY A 227 13.27 9.01 -16.43
N THR A 228 13.00 8.02 -15.59
CA THR A 228 11.81 7.16 -15.67
C THR A 228 10.91 7.35 -14.45
N ALA A 229 9.61 7.27 -14.67
CA ALA A 229 8.58 7.23 -13.65
C ALA A 229 7.79 5.92 -13.74
N ARG A 230 7.51 5.29 -12.60
CA ARG A 230 6.49 4.25 -12.51
C ARG A 230 5.17 4.90 -12.15
N LEU A 231 4.18 4.63 -12.98
CA LEU A 231 2.85 5.20 -12.90
C LEU A 231 1.84 4.12 -12.49
N LEU A 232 0.85 4.53 -11.69
CA LEU A 232 -0.36 3.78 -11.41
C LEU A 232 -1.50 4.43 -12.22
N LEU A 233 -2.11 3.70 -13.15
CA LEU A 233 -3.19 4.24 -13.96
C LEU A 233 -4.45 4.45 -13.12
N ASP A 234 -5.17 5.54 -13.36
CA ASP A 234 -6.51 5.79 -12.81
C ASP A 234 -7.57 5.14 -13.70
N THR A 235 -7.41 3.83 -13.91
CA THR A 235 -8.37 3.00 -14.64
C THR A 235 -8.24 1.56 -14.19
N CYS A 236 -9.35 0.84 -14.23
CA CYS A 236 -9.42 -0.59 -14.01
C CYS A 236 -9.77 -1.35 -15.30
N LEU A 237 -9.77 -0.67 -16.46
CA LEU A 237 -10.13 -1.23 -17.76
C LEU A 237 -8.90 -1.82 -18.48
N PRO A 238 -8.85 -3.15 -18.74
CA PRO A 238 -7.75 -3.80 -19.44
C PRO A 238 -7.52 -3.24 -20.84
N ASP A 239 -8.58 -2.87 -21.56
CA ASP A 239 -8.45 -2.34 -22.92
C ASP A 239 -7.70 -1.02 -22.93
N VAL A 240 -8.03 -0.13 -21.98
CA VAL A 240 -7.31 1.14 -21.78
C VAL A 240 -5.86 0.86 -21.40
N ALA A 241 -5.62 -0.01 -20.41
CA ALA A 241 -4.28 -0.36 -19.95
C ALA A 241 -3.40 -0.92 -21.08
N ARG A 242 -3.96 -1.77 -21.95
CA ARG A 242 -3.26 -2.32 -23.12
C ARG A 242 -2.86 -1.26 -24.13
N THR A 243 -3.67 -0.21 -24.34
CA THR A 243 -3.30 0.86 -25.30
C THR A 243 -2.07 1.68 -24.89
N VAL A 244 -1.70 1.63 -23.61
CA VAL A 244 -0.57 2.37 -23.06
C VAL A 244 0.57 1.47 -22.55
N ASP A 245 0.53 0.18 -22.90
CA ASP A 245 1.51 -0.84 -22.52
C ASP A 245 1.64 -1.03 -20.99
N ALA A 246 0.55 -0.79 -20.25
CA ALA A 246 0.53 -1.02 -18.81
C ALA A 246 0.34 -2.50 -18.47
N GLN A 247 0.95 -2.91 -17.38
CA GLN A 247 0.90 -4.28 -16.86
C GLN A 247 -0.06 -4.35 -15.68
N GLU A 248 -0.84 -5.42 -15.63
CA GLU A 248 -1.65 -5.75 -14.47
C GLU A 248 -0.73 -6.28 -13.36
N VAL A 249 -0.66 -5.54 -12.24
CA VAL A 249 0.17 -5.92 -11.07
C VAL A 249 -0.67 -6.57 -9.96
N GLU A 250 -1.98 -6.37 -10.02
CA GLU A 250 -3.03 -6.94 -9.20
C GLU A 250 -4.32 -6.88 -10.01
N PRO A 251 -5.30 -7.80 -9.82
CA PRO A 251 -6.63 -7.70 -10.45
C PRO A 251 -7.18 -6.26 -10.53
N GLY A 252 -7.28 -5.72 -11.74
CA GLY A 252 -7.79 -4.37 -12.02
C GLY A 252 -6.85 -3.21 -11.66
N VAL A 253 -5.60 -3.47 -11.30
CA VAL A 253 -4.58 -2.45 -10.98
C VAL A 253 -3.48 -2.50 -12.01
N TYR A 254 -3.30 -1.39 -12.72
CA TYR A 254 -2.36 -1.30 -13.84
C TYR A 254 -1.22 -0.32 -13.55
N GLU A 255 0.01 -0.80 -13.74
CA GLU A 255 1.22 0.02 -13.61
C GLU A 255 2.02 0.04 -14.91
N VAL A 256 2.70 1.15 -15.18
CA VAL A 256 3.53 1.32 -16.39
C VAL A 256 4.78 2.14 -16.07
N ASP A 257 5.91 1.78 -16.67
CA ASP A 257 7.11 2.63 -16.68
C ASP A 257 7.04 3.61 -17.86
N ALA A 258 7.23 4.89 -17.59
CA ALA A 258 7.12 5.96 -18.55
C ALA A 258 8.32 6.94 -18.44
N PRO A 259 8.84 7.47 -19.55
CA PRO A 259 9.81 8.57 -19.52
C PRO A 259 9.19 9.82 -18.89
N VAL A 260 9.92 10.45 -17.96
CA VAL A 260 9.43 11.63 -17.22
C VAL A 260 9.15 12.82 -18.14
N ASP A 261 9.91 12.97 -19.22
CA ASP A 261 9.78 14.04 -20.20
C ASP A 261 8.55 13.91 -21.11
N GLN A 262 7.86 12.78 -21.06
CA GLN A 262 6.62 12.51 -21.81
C GLN A 262 5.37 12.59 -20.95
N LEU A 263 5.51 12.86 -19.64
CA LEU A 263 4.36 13.05 -18.75
C LEU A 263 3.71 14.40 -19.00
N ALA A 264 2.39 14.42 -19.18
CA ALA A 264 1.60 15.62 -19.34
C ALA A 264 0.82 15.95 -18.04
N ASP A 265 0.30 17.17 -17.95
CA ASP A 265 -0.61 17.63 -16.87
C ASP A 265 -0.12 17.29 -15.45
N MET A 266 1.19 17.44 -15.23
CA MET A 266 1.80 17.16 -13.93
C MET A 266 1.21 18.06 -12.85
N GLY A 267 0.70 17.43 -11.80
CA GLY A 267 0.13 18.09 -10.63
C GLY A 267 0.53 17.40 -9.34
N GLY A 268 0.38 18.08 -8.21
CA GLY A 268 0.66 17.46 -6.92
C GLY A 268 0.01 18.19 -5.75
N HIS A 269 -0.28 17.43 -4.71
CA HIS A 269 -0.74 17.94 -3.42
C HIS A 269 -0.18 17.09 -2.29
N VAL A 270 -0.34 17.59 -1.06
CA VAL A 270 0.01 16.87 0.16
C VAL A 270 -1.24 16.62 0.99
N ASP A 271 -1.40 15.39 1.42
CA ASP A 271 -2.40 14.95 2.38
C ASP A 271 -1.84 15.14 3.79
N GLU A 272 -2.02 16.34 4.35
CA GLU A 272 -1.45 16.67 5.65
C GLU A 272 -2.24 16.04 6.80
N LEU A 273 -1.50 15.41 7.73
CA LEU A 273 -2.01 15.05 9.04
C LEU A 273 -2.18 16.32 9.86
N LYS A 274 -3.43 16.79 9.94
CA LYS A 274 -3.79 17.94 10.75
C LYS A 274 -3.40 17.71 12.21
N PRO A 275 -2.91 18.74 12.92
CA PRO A 275 -2.69 18.64 14.36
C PRO A 275 -4.02 18.32 15.07
N PRO A 276 -3.97 17.62 16.22
CA PRO A 276 -5.15 17.41 17.04
C PRO A 276 -5.80 18.77 17.36
N THR A 277 -7.12 18.85 17.19
CA THR A 277 -7.87 20.06 17.55
C THR A 277 -7.91 20.17 19.08
N PRO A 278 -7.60 21.33 19.68
CA PRO A 278 -7.59 21.51 21.14
C PRO A 278 -8.98 21.33 21.77
#